data_AF-A0A094P8J4-F1
#
_entry.id   AF-A0A094P8J4-F1
#
_cell.length_a   1.000
_cell.length_b   1.000
_cell.length_c   1.000
_cell.angle_alpha   90.00
_cell.angle_beta   90.00
_cell.angle_gamma   90.00
#
_symmetry.space_group_name_H-M   'P 1'
#
loop_
_entity.id
_entity.type
_entity.pdbx_description
1 polymer ?
#
loop_
_entity_poly.entity_id
_entity_poly.type
_entity_poly.pdbx_seq_one_letter_code
_entity_poly.pdbx_strand_id
1 'polypeptide(L)'
;MADSPSFRTSRSGYEPEDVDRAFTELTSRISRAEREREESDQAIERITRELNEVRSALKRANAKPSFSDLGAAFEQTLRVAEEQAGKLISDATAEANIARDAAKAEADEVTSAAQRHAEKLNSEAEARISAIRSESERKSAMAIADAERKLEEAKVALEESRVQGERILEQADEQAVAIAAQVQKETEDARSEMATLRQLNEREQQRIQREIEASQEKAERDTRRMSEQSATYIADISKEANKQVIEADEQGADVVREAELFLAKARQDGDSLVSHAQETADGLVARADARGEGLTHRMYEHAQGLLDGAVSRLEELEEQRTSVNAFAHDVRAMLVAEAAVANESSASALDDEEN
;
A
#
# COMPACT_ATOMS: atom_id res chain seq x y z
N MET A 1 70.00 -120.01 151.49
CA MET A 1 70.07 -120.57 152.86
C MET A 1 69.16 -121.78 152.88
N ALA A 2 69.66 -122.95 153.29
CA ALA A 2 68.83 -124.14 153.41
C ALA A 2 68.26 -124.17 154.83
N ASP A 3 66.94 -124.05 154.95
CA ASP A 3 66.27 -124.24 156.23
C ASP A 3 66.30 -125.73 156.53
N SER A 4 66.97 -126.11 157.62
CA SER A 4 67.24 -127.52 157.93
C SER A 4 66.06 -128.08 158.72
N PRO A 5 65.32 -129.08 158.20
CA PRO A 5 64.09 -129.54 158.83
C PRO A 5 64.37 -130.13 160.22
N SER A 6 63.66 -129.60 161.22
CA SER A 6 63.73 -130.02 162.63
C SER A 6 62.73 -131.14 162.89
N PHE A 7 63.20 -132.38 162.94
CA PHE A 7 62.39 -133.56 163.23
C PHE A 7 62.33 -133.85 164.75
N ARG A 8 61.13 -134.13 165.29
CA ARG A 8 60.99 -134.67 166.65
C ARG A 8 61.43 -136.14 166.70
N THR A 9 61.73 -136.66 167.90
CA THR A 9 62.16 -138.06 168.09
C THR A 9 61.24 -138.83 169.04
N SER A 10 60.81 -139.99 168.57
CA SER A 10 60.02 -140.99 169.29
C SER A 10 60.88 -142.20 169.67
N ARG A 11 60.32 -143.15 170.43
CA ARG A 11 61.03 -144.28 171.06
C ARG A 11 61.62 -145.32 170.08
N SER A 12 61.51 -145.08 168.77
CA SER A 12 62.10 -145.89 167.69
C SER A 12 62.63 -145.07 166.49
N GLY A 13 62.84 -143.76 166.62
CA GLY A 13 63.39 -142.91 165.54
C GLY A 13 62.77 -141.52 165.45
N TYR A 14 62.96 -140.84 164.31
CA TYR A 14 62.32 -139.54 164.03
C TYR A 14 60.81 -139.68 163.80
N GLU A 15 60.07 -138.62 164.10
CA GLU A 15 58.61 -138.50 163.90
C GLU A 15 58.28 -138.55 162.39
N PRO A 16 57.52 -139.56 161.90
CA PRO A 16 57.27 -139.72 160.46
C PRO A 16 56.59 -138.49 159.81
N GLU A 17 55.65 -137.84 160.52
CA GLU A 17 54.89 -136.71 160.00
C GLU A 17 55.72 -135.46 159.68
N ASP A 18 56.85 -135.25 160.37
CA ASP A 18 57.76 -134.14 160.07
C ASP A 18 58.65 -134.48 158.87
N VAL A 19 59.03 -135.76 158.69
CA VAL A 19 59.82 -136.26 157.55
C VAL A 19 59.00 -136.20 156.26
N ASP A 20 57.76 -136.70 156.28
CA ASP A 20 56.86 -136.69 155.11
C ASP A 20 56.56 -135.27 154.63
N ARG A 21 56.44 -134.31 155.57
CA ARG A 21 56.24 -132.89 155.25
C ARG A 21 57.46 -132.29 154.54
N ALA A 22 58.66 -132.52 155.08
CA ALA A 22 59.90 -132.04 154.47
C ALA A 22 60.18 -132.69 153.10
N PHE A 23 59.89 -133.98 152.96
CA PHE A 23 60.02 -134.71 151.70
C PHE A 23 59.03 -134.19 150.63
N THR A 24 57.78 -133.92 151.04
CA THR A 24 56.76 -133.31 150.17
C THR A 24 57.18 -131.90 149.74
N GLU A 25 57.72 -131.07 150.64
CA GLU A 25 58.23 -129.75 150.28
C GLU A 25 59.38 -129.84 149.26
N LEU A 26 60.38 -130.70 149.51
CA LEU A 26 61.52 -130.89 148.61
C LEU A 26 61.07 -131.39 147.22
N THR A 27 60.13 -132.33 147.17
CA THR A 27 59.54 -132.83 145.92
C THR A 27 58.77 -131.72 145.19
N SER A 28 58.03 -130.87 145.92
CA SER A 28 57.37 -129.69 145.33
C SER A 28 58.36 -128.67 144.75
N ARG A 29 59.53 -128.51 145.38
CA ARG A 29 60.58 -127.59 144.92
C ARG A 29 61.35 -128.14 143.72
N ILE A 30 61.65 -129.43 143.70
CA ILE A 30 62.23 -130.12 142.53
C ILE A 30 61.28 -130.01 141.33
N SER A 31 60.00 -130.39 141.51
CA SER A 31 59.01 -130.32 140.42
C SER A 31 58.73 -128.89 139.92
N ARG A 32 58.96 -127.85 140.74
CA ARG A 32 58.93 -126.46 140.30
C ARG A 32 60.17 -126.11 139.45
N ALA A 33 61.37 -126.45 139.93
CA ALA A 33 62.61 -126.20 139.20
C ALA A 33 62.68 -126.95 137.86
N GLU A 34 62.10 -128.16 137.79
CA GLU A 34 61.98 -128.91 136.54
C GLU A 34 61.07 -128.21 135.52
N ARG A 35 59.92 -127.67 135.96
CA ARG A 35 59.03 -126.87 135.10
C ARG A 35 59.70 -125.58 134.63
N GLU A 36 60.34 -124.84 135.54
CA GLU A 36 61.06 -123.60 135.20
C GLU A 36 62.18 -123.87 134.18
N ARG A 37 62.85 -125.03 134.25
CA ARG A 37 63.83 -125.45 133.24
C ARG A 37 63.17 -125.78 131.91
N GLU A 38 62.09 -126.56 131.91
CA GLU A 38 61.37 -126.95 130.68
C GLU A 38 60.76 -125.73 129.96
N GLU A 39 60.19 -124.77 130.70
CA GLU A 39 59.72 -123.49 130.17
C GLU A 39 60.87 -122.67 129.55
N SER A 40 62.05 -122.67 130.18
CA SER A 40 63.25 -122.00 129.68
C SER A 40 63.79 -122.66 128.40
N ASP A 41 63.86 -124.00 128.37
CA ASP A 41 64.29 -124.78 127.21
C ASP A 41 63.34 -124.52 126.01
N GLN A 42 62.02 -124.50 126.23
CA GLN A 42 61.02 -124.14 125.21
C GLN A 42 61.14 -122.68 124.71
N ALA A 43 61.48 -121.74 125.59
CA ALA A 43 61.72 -120.35 125.22
C ALA A 43 62.97 -120.18 124.33
N ILE A 44 64.06 -120.89 124.66
CA ILE A 44 65.30 -120.91 123.88
C ILE A 44 65.04 -121.47 122.47
N GLU A 45 64.29 -122.57 122.35
CA GLU A 45 63.91 -123.10 121.04
C GLU A 45 63.12 -122.10 120.20
N ARG A 46 62.11 -121.44 120.79
CA ARG A 46 61.26 -120.46 120.08
C ARG A 46 62.09 -119.31 119.54
N ILE A 47 62.90 -118.69 120.40
CA ILE A 47 63.78 -117.57 120.03
C ILE A 47 64.78 -118.00 118.95
N THR A 48 65.29 -119.23 119.01
CA THR A 48 66.22 -119.76 118.01
C THR A 48 65.56 -119.94 116.63
N ARG A 49 64.29 -120.34 116.57
CA ARG A 49 63.53 -120.43 115.30
C ARG A 49 63.31 -119.04 114.69
N GLU A 50 62.79 -118.09 115.48
CA GLU A 50 62.54 -116.71 115.05
C GLU A 50 63.83 -116.03 114.55
N LEU A 51 64.94 -116.19 115.27
CA LEU A 51 66.23 -115.61 114.92
C LEU A 51 66.79 -116.18 113.59
N ASN A 52 66.53 -117.45 113.29
CA ASN A 52 66.89 -118.06 112.00
C ASN A 52 65.98 -117.57 110.87
N GLU A 53 64.68 -117.41 111.13
CA GLU A 53 63.72 -116.91 110.14
C GLU A 53 64.05 -115.46 109.72
N VAL A 54 64.27 -114.57 110.70
CA VAL A 54 64.67 -113.17 110.46
C VAL A 54 66.00 -113.08 109.72
N ARG A 55 67.01 -113.90 110.09
CA ARG A 55 68.27 -113.99 109.34
C ARG A 55 68.06 -114.43 107.90
N SER A 56 67.13 -115.37 107.64
CA SER A 56 66.82 -115.82 106.29
C SER A 56 66.14 -114.72 105.46
N ALA A 57 65.23 -113.95 106.04
CA ALA A 57 64.53 -112.85 105.38
C ALA A 57 65.49 -111.70 105.05
N LEU A 58 66.35 -111.31 105.99
CA LEU A 58 67.36 -110.27 105.77
C LEU A 58 68.37 -110.68 104.68
N LYS A 59 68.75 -111.97 104.62
CA LYS A 59 69.63 -112.50 103.55
C LYS A 59 68.96 -112.47 102.17
N ARG A 60 67.64 -112.65 102.08
CA ARG A 60 66.87 -112.50 100.83
C ARG A 60 66.78 -111.03 100.39
N ALA A 61 66.50 -110.11 101.33
CA ALA A 61 66.35 -108.69 101.03
C ALA A 61 67.68 -107.97 100.70
N ASN A 62 68.80 -108.34 101.37
CA ASN A 62 70.13 -107.79 101.10
C ASN A 62 70.91 -108.57 100.01
N ALA A 63 70.30 -109.55 99.36
CA ALA A 63 70.89 -110.13 98.15
C ALA A 63 70.89 -109.07 97.04
N LYS A 64 72.07 -108.80 96.45
CA LYS A 64 72.17 -107.91 95.29
C LYS A 64 71.29 -108.51 94.17
N PRO A 65 70.39 -107.73 93.54
CA PRO A 65 69.51 -108.24 92.47
C PRO A 65 70.33 -108.97 91.41
N SER A 66 69.90 -110.17 91.05
CA SER A 66 70.56 -110.95 90.02
C SER A 66 70.26 -110.35 88.64
N PHE A 67 71.07 -110.70 87.64
CA PHE A 67 70.76 -110.34 86.24
C PHE A 67 69.40 -110.89 85.78
N SER A 68 68.90 -111.98 86.39
CA SER A 68 67.57 -112.52 86.11
C SER A 68 66.45 -111.61 86.63
N ASP A 69 66.62 -111.01 87.82
CA ASP A 69 65.61 -110.13 88.42
C ASP A 69 65.52 -108.79 87.66
N LEU A 70 66.67 -108.27 87.22
CA LEU A 70 66.73 -107.09 86.34
C LEU A 70 66.12 -107.37 84.97
N GLY A 71 66.33 -108.57 84.42
CA GLY A 71 65.68 -109.02 83.18
C GLY A 71 64.16 -109.05 83.30
N ALA A 72 63.62 -109.65 84.36
CA ALA A 72 62.19 -109.70 84.62
C ALA A 72 61.56 -108.31 84.83
N ALA A 73 62.24 -107.41 85.55
CA ALA A 73 61.79 -106.03 85.73
C ALA A 73 61.80 -105.23 84.41
N PHE A 74 62.79 -105.46 83.55
CA PHE A 74 62.87 -104.84 82.23
C PHE A 74 61.79 -105.38 81.28
N GLU A 75 61.55 -106.69 81.27
CA GLU A 75 60.45 -107.32 80.53
C GLU A 75 59.08 -106.78 80.99
N GLN A 76 58.85 -106.67 82.30
CA GLN A 76 57.63 -106.09 82.84
C GLN A 76 57.45 -104.62 82.41
N THR A 77 58.54 -103.84 82.39
CA THR A 77 58.51 -102.44 81.95
C THR A 77 58.21 -102.33 80.45
N LEU A 78 58.82 -103.18 79.61
CA LEU A 78 58.53 -103.25 78.18
C LEU A 78 57.08 -103.66 77.92
N ARG A 79 56.56 -104.67 78.63
CA ARG A 79 55.17 -105.12 78.48
C ARG A 79 54.17 -104.01 78.83
N VAL A 80 54.41 -103.28 79.92
CA VAL A 80 53.56 -102.12 80.27
C VAL A 80 53.70 -101.00 79.24
N ALA A 81 54.91 -100.72 78.73
CA ALA A 81 55.11 -99.72 77.68
C ALA A 81 54.42 -100.10 76.37
N GLU A 82 54.46 -101.38 75.97
CA GLU A 82 53.77 -101.92 74.79
C GLU A 82 52.23 -101.85 74.96
N GLU A 83 51.71 -102.21 76.14
CA GLU A 83 50.29 -102.10 76.47
C GLU A 83 49.82 -100.63 76.44
N GLN A 84 50.58 -99.70 77.02
CA GLN A 84 50.26 -98.27 76.96
C GLN A 84 50.38 -97.69 75.53
N ALA A 85 51.37 -98.12 74.74
CA ALA A 85 51.51 -97.71 73.35
C ALA A 85 50.35 -98.24 72.48
N GLY A 86 49.98 -99.52 72.64
CA GLY A 86 48.83 -100.13 71.97
C GLY A 86 47.53 -99.43 72.34
N LYS A 87 47.33 -99.08 73.61
CA LYS A 87 46.19 -98.28 74.05
C LYS A 87 46.20 -96.88 73.42
N LEU A 88 47.32 -96.16 73.46
CA LEU A 88 47.43 -94.82 72.88
C LEU A 88 47.17 -94.82 71.37
N ILE A 89 47.63 -95.84 70.64
CA ILE A 89 47.33 -96.02 69.21
C ILE A 89 45.83 -96.30 69.01
N SER A 90 45.21 -97.13 69.85
CA SER A 90 43.78 -97.42 69.80
C SER A 90 42.94 -96.16 70.06
N ASP A 91 43.25 -95.42 71.12
CA ASP A 91 42.54 -94.20 71.52
C ASP A 91 42.69 -93.12 70.43
N ALA A 92 43.92 -92.88 69.93
CA ALA A 92 44.16 -91.95 68.82
C ALA A 92 43.46 -92.36 67.51
N THR A 93 43.35 -93.67 67.24
CA THR A 93 42.60 -94.17 66.06
C THR A 93 41.10 -93.97 66.24
N ALA A 94 40.57 -94.16 67.45
CA ALA A 94 39.16 -93.89 67.76
C ALA A 94 38.84 -92.40 67.64
N GLU A 95 39.67 -91.52 68.21
CA GLU A 95 39.54 -90.06 68.08
C GLU A 95 39.64 -89.60 66.63
N ALA A 96 40.59 -90.13 65.85
CA ALA A 96 40.73 -89.79 64.43
C ALA A 96 39.50 -90.24 63.60
N ASN A 97 38.90 -91.38 63.90
CA ASN A 97 37.66 -91.82 63.26
C ASN A 97 36.47 -90.93 63.65
N ILE A 98 36.31 -90.59 64.93
CA ILE A 98 35.27 -89.67 65.42
C ILE A 98 35.41 -88.31 64.74
N ALA A 99 36.62 -87.74 64.68
CA ALA A 99 36.89 -86.47 64.02
C ALA A 99 36.59 -86.53 62.51
N ARG A 100 36.96 -87.63 61.83
CA ARG A 100 36.69 -87.81 60.40
C ARG A 100 35.19 -87.94 60.10
N ASP A 101 34.46 -88.69 60.91
CA ASP A 101 33.04 -88.91 60.68
C ASP A 101 32.20 -87.69 61.10
N ALA A 102 32.64 -86.91 62.10
CA ALA A 102 32.10 -85.58 62.39
C ALA A 102 32.33 -84.60 61.23
N ALA A 103 33.56 -84.51 60.70
CA ALA A 103 33.89 -83.64 59.57
C ALA A 103 33.12 -84.01 58.28
N LYS A 104 32.82 -85.30 58.08
CA LYS A 104 31.93 -85.76 56.99
C LYS A 104 30.48 -85.32 57.21
N ALA A 105 29.94 -85.51 58.42
CA ALA A 105 28.59 -85.10 58.74
C ALA A 105 28.40 -83.58 58.56
N GLU A 106 29.38 -82.78 58.99
CA GLU A 106 29.39 -81.32 58.76
C GLU A 106 29.48 -80.98 57.27
N ALA A 107 30.34 -81.65 56.50
CA ALA A 107 30.45 -81.44 55.05
C ALA A 107 29.15 -81.81 54.29
N ASP A 108 28.49 -82.90 54.68
CA ASP A 108 27.21 -83.34 54.12
C ASP A 108 26.08 -82.35 54.50
N GLU A 109 26.05 -81.86 55.74
CA GLU A 109 25.08 -80.84 56.18
C GLU A 109 25.27 -79.52 55.42
N VAL A 110 26.50 -79.02 55.32
CA VAL A 110 26.84 -77.80 54.57
C VAL A 110 26.48 -77.96 53.09
N THR A 111 26.79 -79.11 52.48
CA THR A 111 26.45 -79.38 51.06
C THR A 111 24.94 -79.43 50.87
N SER A 112 24.20 -80.12 51.75
CA SER A 112 22.74 -80.19 51.70
C SER A 112 22.07 -78.82 51.94
N ALA A 113 22.60 -78.00 52.86
CA ALA A 113 22.15 -76.64 53.10
C ALA A 113 22.39 -75.73 51.88
N ALA A 114 23.60 -75.78 51.29
CA ALA A 114 23.95 -75.01 50.11
C ALA A 114 23.08 -75.41 48.89
N GLN A 115 22.84 -76.70 48.69
CA GLN A 115 22.03 -77.20 47.59
C GLN A 115 20.56 -76.76 47.73
N ARG A 116 19.95 -76.92 48.91
CA ARG A 116 18.58 -76.41 49.18
C ARG A 116 18.47 -74.90 49.00
N HIS A 117 19.52 -74.15 49.36
CA HIS A 117 19.56 -72.70 49.15
C HIS A 117 19.66 -72.33 47.66
N ALA A 118 20.47 -73.05 46.88
CA ALA A 118 20.58 -72.87 45.43
C ALA A 118 19.27 -73.22 44.71
N GLU A 119 18.63 -74.33 45.07
CA GLU A 119 17.31 -74.73 44.54
C GLU A 119 16.24 -73.66 44.84
N LYS A 120 16.21 -73.12 46.06
CA LYS A 120 15.31 -72.02 46.44
C LYS A 120 15.59 -70.75 45.63
N LEU A 121 16.85 -70.34 45.49
CA LEU A 121 17.22 -69.16 44.70
C LEU A 121 16.83 -69.31 43.22
N ASN A 122 17.04 -70.49 42.64
CA ASN A 122 16.65 -70.77 41.26
C ASN A 122 15.12 -70.71 41.10
N SER A 123 14.36 -71.33 42.00
CA SER A 123 12.89 -71.26 42.01
C SER A 123 12.37 -69.81 42.14
N GLU A 124 12.96 -69.01 43.03
CA GLU A 124 12.61 -67.59 43.15
C GLU A 124 12.99 -66.78 41.90
N ALA A 125 14.12 -67.07 41.26
CA ALA A 125 14.55 -66.41 40.03
C ALA A 125 13.62 -66.76 38.85
N GLU A 126 13.28 -68.04 38.66
CA GLU A 126 12.34 -68.50 37.64
C GLU A 126 10.94 -67.89 37.83
N ALA A 127 10.44 -67.83 39.07
CA ALA A 127 9.17 -67.19 39.40
C ALA A 127 9.19 -65.68 39.06
N ARG A 128 10.28 -64.97 39.38
CA ARG A 128 10.46 -63.54 39.03
C ARG A 128 10.56 -63.33 37.53
N ILE A 129 11.30 -64.17 36.81
CA ILE A 129 11.43 -64.11 35.35
C ILE A 129 10.06 -64.33 34.68
N SER A 130 9.30 -65.33 35.14
CA SER A 130 7.95 -65.61 34.66
C SER A 130 6.99 -64.44 34.89
N ALA A 131 7.01 -63.85 36.09
CA ALA A 131 6.20 -62.68 36.44
C ALA A 131 6.55 -61.45 35.58
N ILE A 132 7.84 -61.11 35.46
CA ILE A 132 8.31 -59.99 34.63
C ILE A 132 7.96 -60.20 33.16
N ARG A 133 8.10 -61.43 32.66
CA ARG A 133 7.74 -61.78 31.28
C ARG A 133 6.24 -61.60 31.03
N SER A 134 5.39 -62.15 31.91
CA SER A 134 3.94 -62.01 31.80
C SER A 134 3.48 -60.54 31.90
N GLU A 135 4.09 -59.76 32.80
CA GLU A 135 3.81 -58.33 32.91
C GLU A 135 4.24 -57.55 31.66
N SER A 136 5.41 -57.88 31.09
CA SER A 136 5.93 -57.30 29.85
C SER A 136 5.06 -57.65 28.64
N GLU A 137 4.66 -58.91 28.50
CA GLU A 137 3.73 -59.37 27.45
C GLU A 137 2.37 -58.66 27.58
N ARG A 138 1.84 -58.51 28.79
CA ARG A 138 0.60 -57.75 29.05
C ARG A 138 0.73 -56.27 28.71
N LYS A 139 1.83 -55.62 29.10
CA LYS A 139 2.12 -54.21 28.77
C LYS A 139 2.28 -54.01 27.26
N SER A 140 2.96 -54.92 26.57
CA SER A 140 3.12 -54.89 25.12
C SER A 140 1.77 -55.05 24.41
N ALA A 141 0.95 -56.03 24.81
CA ALA A 141 -0.38 -56.23 24.25
C ALA A 141 -1.30 -55.01 24.47
N MET A 142 -1.26 -54.38 25.65
CA MET A 142 -2.00 -53.14 25.91
C MET A 142 -1.51 -51.98 25.06
N ALA A 143 -0.19 -51.84 24.85
CA ALA A 143 0.37 -50.77 24.02
C ALA A 143 0.02 -50.95 22.53
N ILE A 144 0.03 -52.19 22.03
CA ILE A 144 -0.42 -52.54 20.67
C ILE A 144 -1.91 -52.19 20.52
N ALA A 145 -2.77 -52.65 21.43
CA ALA A 145 -4.20 -52.37 21.37
C ALA A 145 -4.55 -50.87 21.43
N ASP A 146 -3.82 -50.08 22.24
CA ASP A 146 -3.99 -48.62 22.28
C ASP A 146 -3.49 -47.93 20.99
N ALA A 147 -2.40 -48.43 20.40
CA ALA A 147 -1.91 -47.95 19.11
C ALA A 147 -2.86 -48.29 17.95
N GLU A 148 -3.40 -49.51 17.91
CA GLU A 148 -4.41 -49.94 16.93
C GLU A 148 -5.68 -49.11 17.04
N ARG A 149 -6.19 -48.87 18.26
CA ARG A 149 -7.34 -47.99 18.48
C ARG A 149 -7.09 -46.58 17.96
N LYS A 150 -5.96 -45.95 18.33
CA LYS A 150 -5.59 -44.60 17.87
C LYS A 150 -5.41 -44.53 16.35
N LEU A 151 -4.88 -45.58 15.74
CA LEU A 151 -4.74 -45.70 14.29
C LEU A 151 -6.13 -45.76 13.62
N GLU A 152 -7.10 -46.49 14.19
CA GLU A 152 -8.46 -46.54 13.65
C GLU A 152 -9.22 -45.23 13.86
N GLU A 153 -9.13 -44.61 15.04
CA GLU A 153 -9.65 -43.26 15.31
C GLU A 153 -9.10 -42.23 14.30
N ALA A 154 -7.80 -42.29 14.00
CA ALA A 154 -7.16 -41.41 13.03
C ALA A 154 -7.62 -41.68 11.57
N LYS A 155 -7.87 -42.94 11.18
CA LYS A 155 -8.45 -43.27 9.86
C LYS A 155 -9.86 -42.72 9.71
N VAL A 156 -10.71 -42.90 10.73
CA VAL A 156 -12.09 -42.39 10.72
C VAL A 156 -12.09 -40.88 10.59
N ALA A 157 -11.28 -40.17 11.39
CA ALA A 157 -11.14 -38.72 11.28
C ALA A 157 -10.60 -38.25 9.91
N LEU A 158 -9.66 -38.99 9.32
CA LEU A 158 -9.14 -38.71 7.98
C LEU A 158 -10.22 -38.87 6.90
N GLU A 159 -11.01 -39.93 6.96
CA GLU A 159 -12.09 -40.19 6.01
C GLU A 159 -13.26 -39.20 6.18
N GLU A 160 -13.62 -38.85 7.41
CA GLU A 160 -14.57 -37.76 7.68
C GLU A 160 -14.08 -36.43 7.11
N SER A 161 -12.79 -36.10 7.30
CA SER A 161 -12.19 -34.90 6.71
C SER A 161 -12.15 -34.94 5.19
N ARG A 162 -11.97 -36.13 4.58
CA ARG A 162 -11.99 -36.31 3.12
C ARG A 162 -13.39 -36.06 2.57
N VAL A 163 -14.41 -36.67 3.16
CA VAL A 163 -15.82 -36.48 2.77
C VAL A 163 -16.27 -35.04 3.01
N GLN A 164 -15.81 -34.37 4.07
CA GLN A 164 -16.05 -32.94 4.27
C GLN A 164 -15.38 -32.09 3.19
N GLY A 165 -14.13 -32.37 2.83
CA GLY A 165 -13.43 -31.70 1.73
C GLY A 165 -14.13 -31.88 0.38
N GLU A 166 -14.57 -33.09 0.06
CA GLU A 166 -15.33 -33.40 -1.16
C GLU A 166 -16.65 -32.62 -1.22
N ARG A 167 -17.42 -32.56 -0.11
CA ARG A 167 -18.64 -31.73 -0.04
C ARG A 167 -18.38 -30.24 -0.18
N ILE A 168 -17.28 -29.72 0.36
CA ILE A 168 -16.92 -28.30 0.22
C ILE A 168 -16.58 -27.98 -1.24
N LEU A 169 -15.90 -28.89 -1.95
CA LEU A 169 -15.62 -28.75 -3.37
C LEU A 169 -16.89 -28.82 -4.23
N GLU A 170 -17.79 -29.77 -3.94
CA GLU A 170 -19.10 -29.91 -4.60
C GLU A 170 -19.94 -28.63 -4.42
N GLN A 171 -20.06 -28.13 -3.18
CA GLN A 171 -20.76 -26.88 -2.89
C GLN A 171 -20.12 -25.65 -3.55
N ALA A 172 -18.78 -25.62 -3.65
CA ALA A 172 -18.08 -24.53 -4.32
C ALA A 172 -18.31 -24.55 -5.85
N ASP A 173 -18.38 -25.73 -6.47
CA ASP A 173 -18.70 -25.89 -7.89
C ASP A 173 -20.15 -25.51 -8.19
N GLU A 174 -21.11 -25.99 -7.38
CA GLU A 174 -22.53 -25.57 -7.46
C GLU A 174 -22.67 -24.05 -7.34
N GLN A 175 -21.98 -23.42 -6.38
CA GLN A 175 -21.99 -21.97 -6.22
C GLN A 175 -21.33 -21.25 -7.40
N ALA A 176 -20.22 -21.75 -7.94
CA ALA A 176 -19.56 -21.18 -9.10
C ALA A 176 -20.46 -21.23 -10.35
N VAL A 177 -21.13 -22.37 -10.58
CA VAL A 177 -22.12 -22.53 -11.67
C VAL A 177 -23.32 -21.61 -11.47
N ALA A 178 -23.85 -21.50 -10.25
CA ALA A 178 -24.98 -20.60 -9.95
C ALA A 178 -24.62 -19.11 -10.16
N ILE A 179 -23.43 -18.69 -9.74
CA ILE A 179 -22.93 -17.32 -9.96
C ILE A 179 -22.70 -17.08 -11.45
N ALA A 180 -22.10 -18.02 -12.19
CA ALA A 180 -21.89 -17.88 -13.63
C ALA A 180 -23.22 -17.75 -14.40
N ALA A 181 -24.23 -18.56 -14.04
CA ALA A 181 -25.57 -18.47 -14.62
C ALA A 181 -26.26 -17.13 -14.30
N GLN A 182 -26.15 -16.64 -13.05
CA GLN A 182 -26.68 -15.34 -12.65
C GLN A 182 -26.02 -14.19 -13.41
N VAL A 183 -24.68 -14.18 -13.51
CA VAL A 183 -23.93 -13.17 -14.27
C VAL A 183 -24.25 -13.22 -15.77
N GLN A 184 -24.42 -14.41 -16.34
CA GLN A 184 -24.86 -14.54 -17.74
C GLN A 184 -26.26 -13.94 -17.91
N LYS A 185 -27.21 -14.27 -17.04
CA LYS A 185 -28.57 -13.72 -17.09
C LYS A 185 -28.57 -12.20 -16.95
N GLU A 186 -27.90 -11.64 -15.95
CA GLU A 186 -27.78 -10.18 -15.77
C GLU A 186 -27.13 -9.50 -16.98
N THR A 187 -26.17 -10.17 -17.63
CA THR A 187 -25.55 -9.69 -18.88
C THR A 187 -26.51 -9.72 -20.06
N GLU A 188 -27.37 -10.74 -20.17
CA GLU A 188 -28.40 -10.85 -21.21
C GLU A 188 -29.53 -9.84 -20.99
N ASP A 189 -30.01 -9.70 -19.75
CA ASP A 189 -30.99 -8.70 -19.33
C ASP A 189 -30.46 -7.28 -19.65
N ALA A 190 -29.26 -6.93 -19.20
CA ALA A 190 -28.62 -5.63 -19.49
C ALA A 190 -28.38 -5.39 -20.99
N ARG A 191 -28.04 -6.43 -21.78
CA ARG A 191 -27.96 -6.32 -23.25
C ARG A 191 -29.32 -6.02 -23.87
N SER A 192 -30.39 -6.64 -23.37
CA SER A 192 -31.75 -6.39 -23.85
C SER A 192 -32.22 -4.98 -23.51
N GLU A 193 -31.95 -4.49 -22.30
CA GLU A 193 -32.21 -3.11 -21.89
C GLU A 193 -31.43 -2.12 -22.75
N MET A 194 -30.13 -2.34 -22.96
CA MET A 194 -29.32 -1.50 -23.86
C MET A 194 -29.84 -1.50 -25.30
N ALA A 195 -30.37 -2.62 -25.80
CA ALA A 195 -30.98 -2.67 -27.13
C ALA A 195 -32.28 -1.84 -27.20
N THR A 196 -33.15 -1.95 -26.19
CA THR A 196 -34.39 -1.15 -26.14
C THR A 196 -34.11 0.35 -25.95
N LEU A 197 -33.15 0.72 -25.10
CA LEU A 197 -32.73 2.11 -24.92
C LEU A 197 -32.10 2.71 -26.19
N ARG A 198 -31.30 1.93 -26.93
CA ARG A 198 -30.79 2.34 -28.25
C ARG A 198 -31.93 2.58 -29.25
N GLN A 199 -32.90 1.65 -29.33
CA GLN A 199 -34.05 1.80 -30.22
C GLN A 199 -34.92 3.02 -29.83
N LEU A 200 -35.13 3.26 -28.53
CA LEU A 200 -35.85 4.42 -28.05
C LEU A 200 -35.10 5.72 -28.38
N ASN A 201 -33.78 5.76 -28.14
CA ASN A 201 -32.96 6.91 -28.47
C ASN A 201 -32.96 7.20 -29.98
N GLU A 202 -32.84 6.18 -30.83
CA GLU A 202 -32.94 6.32 -32.28
C GLU A 202 -34.31 6.89 -32.72
N ARG A 203 -35.42 6.42 -32.13
CA ARG A 203 -36.76 6.96 -32.40
C ARG A 203 -36.91 8.42 -31.94
N GLU A 204 -36.35 8.76 -30.78
CA GLU A 204 -36.34 10.13 -30.26
C GLU A 204 -35.49 11.06 -31.15
N GLN A 205 -34.30 10.62 -31.57
CA GLN A 205 -33.45 11.35 -32.54
C GLN A 205 -34.19 11.55 -33.87
N GLN A 206 -34.85 10.52 -34.40
CA GLN A 206 -35.68 10.65 -35.61
C GLN A 206 -36.88 11.60 -35.41
N ARG A 207 -37.48 11.66 -34.20
CA ARG A 207 -38.56 12.63 -33.91
C ARG A 207 -38.01 14.05 -33.88
N ILE A 208 -36.92 14.29 -33.14
CA ILE A 208 -36.25 15.58 -33.04
C ILE A 208 -35.80 16.06 -34.42
N GLN A 209 -35.22 15.19 -35.24
CA GLN A 209 -34.80 15.53 -36.60
C GLN A 209 -35.98 15.97 -37.48
N ARG A 210 -37.11 15.23 -37.45
CA ARG A 210 -38.34 15.63 -38.17
C ARG A 210 -38.94 16.93 -37.64
N GLU A 211 -38.85 17.20 -36.34
CA GLU A 211 -39.31 18.44 -35.72
C GLU A 211 -38.44 19.64 -36.12
N ILE A 212 -37.12 19.44 -36.19
CA ILE A 212 -36.17 20.43 -36.74
C ILE A 212 -36.47 20.68 -38.22
N GLU A 213 -36.62 19.64 -39.04
CA GLU A 213 -36.96 19.77 -40.47
C GLU A 213 -38.29 20.49 -40.69
N ALA A 214 -39.34 20.15 -39.93
CA ALA A 214 -40.63 20.84 -40.01
C ALA A 214 -40.55 22.31 -39.54
N SER A 215 -39.73 22.59 -38.53
CA SER A 215 -39.48 23.96 -38.04
C SER A 215 -38.67 24.78 -39.06
N GLN A 216 -37.66 24.18 -39.70
CA GLN A 216 -36.88 24.78 -40.78
C GLN A 216 -37.75 25.04 -42.01
N GLU A 217 -38.56 24.07 -42.45
CA GLU A 217 -39.46 24.24 -43.59
C GLU A 217 -40.50 25.35 -43.31
N LYS A 218 -41.03 25.42 -42.07
CA LYS A 218 -41.90 26.52 -41.66
C LYS A 218 -41.16 27.86 -41.70
N ALA A 219 -39.97 27.96 -41.12
CA ALA A 219 -39.17 29.18 -41.13
C ALA A 219 -38.78 29.62 -42.55
N GLU A 220 -38.49 28.68 -43.46
CA GLU A 220 -38.28 28.96 -44.87
C GLU A 220 -39.55 29.45 -45.56
N ARG A 221 -40.71 28.82 -45.33
CA ARG A 221 -42.01 29.26 -45.88
C ARG A 221 -42.37 30.66 -45.38
N ASP A 222 -42.19 30.93 -44.09
CA ASP A 222 -42.42 32.26 -43.49
C ASP A 222 -41.42 33.30 -44.07
N THR A 223 -40.15 32.94 -44.24
CA THR A 223 -39.13 33.81 -44.88
C THR A 223 -39.44 34.09 -46.35
N ARG A 224 -39.84 33.07 -47.12
CA ARG A 224 -40.26 33.22 -48.53
C ARG A 224 -41.50 34.11 -48.62
N ARG A 225 -42.51 33.90 -47.76
CA ARG A 225 -43.70 34.74 -47.70
C ARG A 225 -43.37 36.20 -47.35
N MET A 226 -42.51 36.43 -46.36
CA MET A 226 -42.05 37.80 -46.03
C MET A 226 -41.24 38.42 -47.16
N SER A 227 -40.44 37.63 -47.89
CA SER A 227 -39.70 38.08 -49.07
C SER A 227 -40.63 38.43 -50.24
N GLU A 228 -41.63 37.59 -50.53
CA GLU A 228 -42.67 37.84 -51.52
C GLU A 228 -43.48 39.10 -51.19
N GLN A 229 -43.90 39.26 -49.92
CA GLN A 229 -44.59 40.46 -49.43
C GLN A 229 -43.71 41.71 -49.51
N SER A 230 -42.40 41.58 -49.24
CA SER A 230 -41.45 42.69 -49.38
C SER A 230 -41.22 43.04 -50.84
N ALA A 231 -41.14 42.04 -51.73
CA ALA A 231 -40.94 42.22 -53.16
C ALA A 231 -42.16 42.86 -53.83
N THR A 232 -43.39 42.45 -53.48
CA THR A 232 -44.61 43.11 -53.96
C THR A 232 -44.72 44.54 -53.43
N TYR A 233 -44.45 44.76 -52.14
CA TYR A 233 -44.41 46.12 -51.56
C TYR A 233 -43.38 47.04 -52.24
N ILE A 234 -42.17 46.53 -52.50
CA ILE A 234 -41.12 47.26 -53.25
C ILE A 234 -41.57 47.52 -54.70
N ALA A 235 -42.23 46.56 -55.35
CA ALA A 235 -42.74 46.73 -56.72
C ALA A 235 -43.86 47.77 -56.79
N ASP A 236 -44.80 47.77 -55.83
CA ASP A 236 -45.87 48.77 -55.75
C ASP A 236 -45.31 50.17 -55.47
N ILE A 237 -44.35 50.32 -54.53
CA ILE A 237 -43.64 51.58 -54.31
C ILE A 237 -42.90 52.02 -55.57
N SER A 238 -42.20 51.12 -56.25
CA SER A 238 -41.45 51.44 -57.47
C SER A 238 -42.38 51.87 -58.62
N LYS A 239 -43.58 51.27 -58.70
CA LYS A 239 -44.62 51.64 -59.66
C LYS A 239 -45.20 53.02 -59.36
N GLU A 240 -45.51 53.31 -58.09
CA GLU A 240 -46.01 54.62 -57.67
C GLU A 240 -44.94 55.71 -57.85
N ALA A 241 -43.68 55.43 -57.51
CA ALA A 241 -42.55 56.33 -57.77
C ALA A 241 -42.35 56.58 -59.27
N ASN A 242 -42.42 55.54 -60.12
CA ASN A 242 -42.37 55.71 -61.58
C ASN A 242 -43.55 56.54 -62.11
N LYS A 243 -44.75 56.35 -61.56
CA LYS A 243 -45.92 57.17 -61.91
C LYS A 243 -45.70 58.64 -61.55
N GLN A 244 -45.18 58.92 -60.36
CA GLN A 244 -44.84 60.28 -59.93
C GLN A 244 -43.73 60.91 -60.79
N VAL A 245 -42.74 60.12 -61.23
CA VAL A 245 -41.70 60.58 -62.17
C VAL A 245 -42.30 60.91 -63.54
N ILE A 246 -43.22 60.10 -64.08
CA ILE A 246 -43.91 60.38 -65.34
C ILE A 246 -44.80 61.64 -65.21
N GLU A 247 -45.59 61.76 -64.14
CA GLU A 247 -46.42 62.93 -63.88
C GLU A 247 -45.56 64.22 -63.73
N ALA A 248 -44.37 64.11 -63.13
CA ALA A 248 -43.42 65.22 -63.04
C ALA A 248 -42.74 65.55 -64.38
N ASP A 249 -42.48 64.57 -65.24
CA ASP A 249 -41.92 64.77 -66.59
C ASP A 249 -42.96 65.38 -67.53
N GLU A 250 -44.23 64.96 -67.46
CA GLU A 250 -45.36 65.60 -68.16
C GLU A 250 -45.55 67.06 -67.72
N GLN A 251 -45.53 67.33 -66.41
CA GLN A 251 -45.55 68.71 -65.89
C GLN A 251 -44.33 69.52 -66.35
N GLY A 252 -43.13 68.92 -66.38
CA GLY A 252 -41.92 69.55 -66.90
C GLY A 252 -42.05 69.89 -68.38
N ALA A 253 -42.56 68.97 -69.20
CA ALA A 253 -42.81 69.17 -70.62
C ALA A 253 -43.88 70.23 -70.90
N ASP A 254 -44.91 70.33 -70.07
CA ASP A 254 -45.93 71.39 -70.15
C ASP A 254 -45.35 72.76 -69.81
N VAL A 255 -44.54 72.89 -68.76
CA VAL A 255 -43.85 74.14 -68.40
C VAL A 255 -42.83 74.55 -69.48
N VAL A 256 -42.10 73.60 -70.07
CA VAL A 256 -41.21 73.88 -71.21
C VAL A 256 -42.01 74.38 -72.41
N ARG A 257 -43.16 73.77 -72.72
CA ARG A 257 -44.03 74.19 -73.83
C ARG A 257 -44.64 75.58 -73.61
N GLU A 258 -45.02 75.89 -72.36
CA GLU A 258 -45.47 77.24 -71.98
C GLU A 258 -44.33 78.27 -72.11
N ALA A 259 -43.12 77.92 -71.70
CA ALA A 259 -41.94 78.76 -71.86
C ALA A 259 -41.58 78.99 -73.34
N GLU A 260 -41.68 77.98 -74.21
CA GLU A 260 -41.49 78.11 -75.65
C GLU A 260 -42.57 79.01 -76.29
N LEU A 261 -43.84 78.85 -75.92
CA LEU A 261 -44.93 79.73 -76.37
C LEU A 261 -44.72 81.18 -75.92
N PHE A 262 -44.30 81.40 -74.67
CA PHE A 262 -43.96 82.72 -74.16
C PHE A 262 -42.78 83.34 -74.92
N LEU A 263 -41.73 82.56 -75.18
CA LEU A 263 -40.53 83.03 -75.91
C LEU A 263 -40.83 83.31 -77.39
N ALA A 264 -41.68 82.50 -78.03
CA ALA A 264 -42.17 82.77 -79.39
C ALA A 264 -42.99 84.06 -79.45
N LYS A 265 -43.89 84.28 -78.48
CA LYS A 265 -44.67 85.51 -78.38
C LYS A 265 -43.78 86.74 -78.12
N ALA A 266 -42.81 86.63 -77.20
CA ALA A 266 -41.87 87.71 -76.91
C ALA A 266 -40.99 88.07 -78.13
N ARG A 267 -40.64 87.09 -78.98
CA ARG A 267 -39.98 87.35 -80.27
C ARG A 267 -40.91 88.07 -81.26
N GLN A 268 -42.15 87.62 -81.41
CA GLN A 268 -43.13 88.27 -82.29
C GLN A 268 -43.41 89.72 -81.86
N ASP A 269 -43.57 89.96 -80.55
CA ASP A 269 -43.72 91.31 -80.00
C ASP A 269 -42.47 92.16 -80.28
N GLY A 270 -41.27 91.59 -80.13
CA GLY A 270 -39.99 92.22 -80.48
C GLY A 270 -39.85 92.59 -81.96
N ASP A 271 -40.18 91.67 -82.87
CA ASP A 271 -40.16 91.90 -84.32
C ASP A 271 -41.15 93.00 -84.73
N SER A 272 -42.35 93.03 -84.11
CA SER A 272 -43.33 94.09 -84.34
C SER A 272 -42.84 95.46 -83.86
N LEU A 273 -42.11 95.52 -82.74
CA LEU A 273 -41.51 96.74 -82.21
C LEU A 273 -40.39 97.26 -83.14
N VAL A 274 -39.55 96.37 -83.67
CA VAL A 274 -38.50 96.72 -84.65
C VAL A 274 -39.13 97.23 -85.95
N SER A 275 -40.17 96.57 -86.45
CA SER A 275 -40.87 96.99 -87.67
C SER A 275 -41.49 98.38 -87.53
N HIS A 276 -42.19 98.66 -86.43
CA HIS A 276 -42.71 100.01 -86.17
C HIS A 276 -41.60 101.06 -85.96
N ALA A 277 -40.47 100.70 -85.34
CA ALA A 277 -39.34 101.60 -85.19
C ALA A 277 -38.71 101.97 -86.55
N GLN A 278 -38.59 101.00 -87.46
CA GLN A 278 -38.13 101.21 -88.84
C GLN A 278 -39.10 102.09 -89.63
N GLU A 279 -40.39 101.78 -89.62
CA GLU A 279 -41.44 102.56 -90.29
C GLU A 279 -41.49 104.02 -89.78
N THR A 280 -41.26 104.24 -88.48
CA THR A 280 -41.17 105.58 -87.88
C THR A 280 -39.89 106.31 -88.32
N ALA A 281 -38.77 105.60 -88.46
CA ALA A 281 -37.49 106.15 -88.92
C ALA A 281 -37.54 106.55 -90.41
N ASP A 282 -38.06 105.69 -91.28
CA ASP A 282 -38.26 105.98 -92.70
C ASP A 282 -39.21 107.17 -92.89
N GLY A 283 -40.27 107.24 -92.08
CA GLY A 283 -41.17 108.40 -92.02
C GLY A 283 -40.52 109.68 -91.50
N LEU A 284 -39.40 109.62 -90.78
CA LEU A 284 -38.59 110.80 -90.41
C LEU A 284 -37.63 111.20 -91.54
N VAL A 285 -36.98 110.24 -92.19
CA VAL A 285 -36.08 110.48 -93.34
C VAL A 285 -36.84 111.11 -94.49
N ALA A 286 -37.98 110.54 -94.91
CA ALA A 286 -38.80 111.09 -96.00
C ALA A 286 -39.29 112.53 -95.72
N ARG A 287 -39.57 112.88 -94.45
CA ARG A 287 -39.91 114.26 -94.05
C ARG A 287 -38.70 115.19 -94.01
N ALA A 288 -37.49 114.68 -93.80
CA ALA A 288 -36.26 115.45 -93.88
C ALA A 288 -35.92 115.77 -95.34
N ASP A 289 -35.97 114.78 -96.24
CA ASP A 289 -35.66 114.94 -97.67
C ASP A 289 -36.66 115.88 -98.36
N ALA A 290 -37.96 115.68 -98.18
CA ALA A 290 -38.99 116.58 -98.73
C ALA A 290 -38.85 118.03 -98.23
N ARG A 291 -38.32 118.23 -97.01
CA ARG A 291 -38.04 119.54 -96.45
C ARG A 291 -36.72 120.13 -96.97
N GLY A 292 -35.75 119.29 -97.33
CA GLY A 292 -34.52 119.67 -98.02
C GLY A 292 -34.79 120.15 -99.45
N GLU A 293 -35.56 119.38 -100.23
CA GLU A 293 -36.00 119.78 -101.58
C GLU A 293 -36.83 121.07 -101.55
N GLY A 294 -37.74 121.19 -100.58
CA GLY A 294 -38.50 122.43 -100.34
C GLY A 294 -37.67 123.61 -99.84
N LEU A 295 -36.39 123.42 -99.48
CA LEU A 295 -35.46 124.51 -99.14
C LEU A 295 -34.61 124.89 -100.36
N THR A 296 -34.11 123.92 -101.12
CA THR A 296 -33.31 124.16 -102.33
C THR A 296 -34.13 124.84 -103.42
N HIS A 297 -35.40 124.48 -103.61
CA HIS A 297 -36.27 125.12 -104.59
C HIS A 297 -36.46 126.63 -104.31
N ARG A 298 -36.77 126.99 -103.05
CA ARG A 298 -36.94 128.39 -102.64
C ARG A 298 -35.64 129.20 -102.69
N MET A 299 -34.49 128.57 -102.45
CA MET A 299 -33.19 129.21 -102.66
C MET A 299 -32.92 129.50 -104.14
N TYR A 300 -33.38 128.63 -105.04
CA TYR A 300 -33.29 128.83 -106.49
C TYR A 300 -34.17 129.99 -106.97
N GLU A 301 -35.44 130.04 -106.55
CA GLU A 301 -36.35 131.15 -106.86
C GLU A 301 -35.81 132.50 -106.34
N HIS A 302 -35.31 132.54 -105.10
CA HIS A 302 -34.75 133.77 -104.53
C HIS A 302 -33.45 134.21 -105.24
N ALA A 303 -32.62 133.26 -105.69
CA ALA A 303 -31.43 133.57 -106.46
C ALA A 303 -31.76 134.14 -107.86
N GLN A 304 -32.79 133.62 -108.53
CA GLN A 304 -33.28 134.20 -109.79
C GLN A 304 -33.85 135.60 -109.60
N GLY A 305 -34.70 135.82 -108.59
CA GLY A 305 -35.29 137.14 -108.35
C GLY A 305 -34.27 138.24 -108.03
N LEU A 306 -33.14 137.90 -107.39
CA LEU A 306 -32.03 138.82 -107.18
C LEU A 306 -31.26 139.13 -108.48
N LEU A 307 -31.18 138.16 -109.39
CA LEU A 307 -30.51 138.30 -110.69
C LEU A 307 -31.30 139.22 -111.62
N ASP A 308 -32.60 139.00 -111.76
CA ASP A 308 -33.48 139.84 -112.59
C ASP A 308 -33.54 141.28 -112.03
N GLY A 309 -33.63 141.43 -110.71
CA GLY A 309 -33.59 142.74 -110.05
C GLY A 309 -32.26 143.49 -110.25
N ALA A 310 -31.13 142.77 -110.34
CA ALA A 310 -29.83 143.38 -110.62
C ALA A 310 -29.70 143.84 -112.09
N VAL A 311 -30.34 143.15 -113.04
CA VAL A 311 -30.33 143.51 -114.46
C VAL A 311 -31.12 144.81 -114.69
N SER A 312 -32.37 144.90 -114.24
CA SER A 312 -33.18 146.12 -114.43
C SER A 312 -32.58 147.35 -113.73
N ARG A 313 -31.88 147.16 -112.61
CA ARG A 313 -31.18 148.24 -111.90
C ARG A 313 -29.98 148.80 -112.68
N LEU A 314 -29.43 148.01 -113.59
CA LEU A 314 -28.30 148.38 -114.44
C LEU A 314 -28.76 149.22 -115.63
N GLU A 315 -29.88 148.83 -116.27
CA GLU A 315 -30.54 149.63 -117.32
C GLU A 315 -30.97 151.02 -116.79
N GLU A 316 -31.57 151.07 -115.60
CA GLU A 316 -32.02 152.32 -114.94
C GLU A 316 -30.85 153.30 -114.66
N LEU A 317 -29.64 152.79 -114.43
CA LEU A 317 -28.43 153.60 -114.20
C LEU A 317 -27.77 154.11 -115.50
N GLU A 318 -27.90 153.40 -116.62
CA GLU A 318 -27.43 153.91 -117.92
C GLU A 318 -28.30 155.07 -118.41
N GLU A 319 -29.61 155.00 -118.18
CA GLU A 319 -30.57 156.06 -118.54
C GLU A 319 -30.41 157.33 -117.68
N GLN A 320 -30.09 157.20 -116.40
CA GLN A 320 -29.76 158.36 -115.55
C GLN A 320 -28.44 159.04 -115.96
N ARG A 321 -27.46 158.28 -116.47
CA ARG A 321 -26.15 158.81 -116.86
C ARG A 321 -26.21 159.68 -118.13
N THR A 322 -27.09 159.39 -119.07
CA THR A 322 -27.31 160.25 -120.25
C THR A 322 -28.00 161.55 -119.86
N SER A 323 -29.00 161.50 -118.96
CA SER A 323 -29.71 162.68 -118.42
C SER A 323 -28.77 163.70 -117.75
N VAL A 324 -27.88 163.25 -116.86
CA VAL A 324 -26.97 164.15 -116.11
C VAL A 324 -25.99 164.91 -117.01
N ASN A 325 -25.54 164.31 -118.11
CA ASN A 325 -24.60 164.98 -119.02
C ASN A 325 -25.25 166.08 -119.88
N ALA A 326 -26.54 165.96 -120.20
CA ALA A 326 -27.27 167.03 -120.89
C ALA A 326 -27.37 168.29 -120.02
N PHE A 327 -27.74 168.14 -118.76
CA PHE A 327 -27.88 169.26 -117.80
C PHE A 327 -26.56 170.03 -117.58
N ALA A 328 -25.42 169.34 -117.64
CA ALA A 328 -24.10 169.97 -117.49
C ALA A 328 -23.72 170.93 -118.64
N HIS A 329 -24.39 170.86 -119.79
CA HIS A 329 -24.11 171.75 -120.92
C HIS A 329 -24.80 173.12 -120.77
N ASP A 330 -26.08 173.13 -120.33
CA ASP A 330 -26.87 174.36 -120.21
C ASP A 330 -26.35 175.31 -119.11
N VAL A 331 -25.97 174.78 -117.94
CA VAL A 331 -25.53 175.61 -116.80
C VAL A 331 -24.27 176.43 -117.11
N ARG A 332 -23.40 175.97 -118.03
CA ARG A 332 -22.20 176.72 -118.42
C ARG A 332 -22.51 177.88 -119.38
N ALA A 333 -23.64 177.84 -120.10
CA ALA A 333 -24.02 178.89 -121.04
C ALA A 333 -24.56 180.15 -120.33
N MET A 334 -25.23 180.01 -119.18
CA MET A 334 -25.85 181.14 -118.46
C MET A 334 -24.87 181.97 -117.60
N LEU A 335 -23.78 181.39 -117.10
CA LEU A 335 -23.04 181.95 -115.94
C LEU A 335 -21.99 183.04 -116.23
N VAL A 336 -21.81 183.50 -117.48
CA VAL A 336 -20.79 184.52 -117.82
C VAL A 336 -21.36 185.75 -118.57
N ALA A 337 -22.65 185.74 -118.90
CA ALA A 337 -23.34 186.96 -119.35
C ALA A 337 -23.59 187.97 -118.21
N GLU A 338 -23.53 187.53 -116.95
CA GLU A 338 -23.91 188.32 -115.76
C GLU A 338 -22.71 188.99 -115.04
N ALA A 339 -21.53 189.04 -115.68
CA ALA A 339 -20.28 189.49 -115.07
C ALA A 339 -19.69 190.78 -115.68
N ALA A 340 -20.54 191.78 -115.97
CA ALA A 340 -20.11 193.13 -116.36
C ALA A 340 -20.82 194.22 -115.53
N VAL A 341 -20.04 195.23 -115.12
CA VAL A 341 -20.46 196.52 -114.52
C VAL A 341 -20.91 196.51 -113.05
N ALA A 342 -19.90 196.56 -112.17
CA ALA A 342 -19.96 197.40 -110.96
C ALA A 342 -18.58 197.98 -110.53
N ASN A 343 -17.59 198.11 -111.44
CA ASN A 343 -16.45 199.03 -111.25
C ASN A 343 -15.58 199.26 -112.50
N GLU A 344 -14.80 200.33 -112.37
CA GLU A 344 -13.62 200.87 -113.08
C GLU A 344 -13.20 202.14 -112.32
N SER A 345 -14.06 203.15 -112.10
CA SER A 345 -15.55 203.18 -111.97
C SER A 345 -16.40 203.12 -113.26
N SER A 346 -16.78 201.91 -113.68
CA SER A 346 -17.74 201.59 -114.74
C SER A 346 -19.16 201.91 -114.30
N ALA A 347 -20.03 202.43 -115.16
CA ALA A 347 -19.77 203.08 -116.44
C ALA A 347 -19.07 202.28 -117.56
N SER A 348 -19.65 201.15 -117.97
CA SER A 348 -19.65 200.73 -119.38
C SER A 348 -20.70 199.64 -119.63
N ALA A 349 -21.96 199.94 -119.87
CA ALA A 349 -22.59 201.26 -119.96
C ALA A 349 -24.12 201.10 -119.78
N LEU A 350 -24.87 202.22 -119.80
CA LEU A 350 -26.07 202.25 -120.63
C LEU A 350 -25.55 202.03 -122.05
N ASP A 351 -25.74 200.85 -122.62
CA ASP A 351 -25.68 200.54 -124.06
C ASP A 351 -25.83 199.00 -124.18
N ASP A 352 -26.56 198.43 -125.14
CA ASP A 352 -27.37 199.09 -126.16
C ASP A 352 -28.74 198.42 -126.24
N GLU A 353 -29.76 199.26 -126.12
CA GLU A 353 -31.07 199.19 -126.79
C GLU A 353 -31.99 197.96 -126.63
N GLU A 354 -33.23 198.17 -127.08
CA GLU A 354 -34.24 197.15 -127.45
C GLU A 354 -34.05 196.70 -128.93
N ASN A 355 -33.18 197.39 -129.68
CA ASN A 355 -33.24 197.58 -131.13
C ASN A 355 -31.84 197.59 -131.78
#